data_AF-A0A831SX73-F1
#
_entry.id   AF-A0A831SX73-F1
#
_cell.length_a   1.000
_cell.length_b   1.000
_cell.length_c   1.000
_cell.angle_alpha   90.00
_cell.angle_beta   90.00
_cell.angle_gamma   90.00
#
_symmetry.space_group_name_H-M   'P 1'
#
loop_
_entity.id
_entity.type
_entity.pdbx_description
1 polymer ?
#
loop_
_entity_poly.entity_id
_entity_poly.type
_entity_poly.pdbx_seq_one_letter_code
_entity_poly.pdbx_strand_id
1 'polypeptide(L)'
;MDMTEKINYIKEALKEPINIWSMVGFAAAAAYMQSWIPLAAGLVTEIAYLTSVPASSFYKRIVERRAMRRQLEGRKKAREELIKTFDPREREAVEYLRWMKGQIYQNYMKFTRMREVPPDVQRLETLWESFVDLLDIYRRCKNHLRSINRQAIQNQIAQAERATSQADEATRGLFEKNLEILRRRLRTIDDIEKVVKRIEAQLQSIENFFGLVNDQVVTMPTPENISALDFDSLLSSIEMTKEILQETAPIMNTLESLERDTSTVLRPSVGQQLRQ
;
A
#
# COMPACT_ATOMS: atom_id res chain seq x y z
N MET A 1 0.74 7.24 -17.06
CA MET A 1 1.74 8.25 -17.46
C MET A 1 3.02 7.91 -16.72
N ASP A 2 4.05 7.59 -17.48
CA ASP A 2 5.25 6.85 -17.08
C ASP A 2 6.15 7.68 -16.15
N MET A 3 6.24 7.29 -14.87
CA MET A 3 7.17 7.84 -13.88
C MET A 3 8.23 6.78 -13.59
N THR A 4 8.95 6.36 -14.64
CA THR A 4 10.26 5.75 -14.50
C THR A 4 11.20 6.81 -13.93
N GLU A 5 11.28 6.85 -12.60
CA GLU A 5 12.33 7.54 -11.87
C GLU A 5 13.66 7.06 -12.49
N LYS A 6 14.27 7.90 -13.33
CA LYS A 6 15.50 7.58 -14.05
C LYS A 6 16.55 7.25 -12.99
N ILE A 7 16.76 5.96 -12.75
CA ILE A 7 17.86 5.44 -11.94
C ILE A 7 19.11 6.13 -12.48
N ASN A 8 19.66 7.05 -11.69
CA ASN A 8 20.76 7.87 -12.13
C ASN A 8 22.03 7.05 -11.93
N TYR A 9 22.31 6.15 -12.88
CA TYR A 9 23.40 5.18 -12.85
C TYR A 9 24.76 5.80 -12.51
N ILE A 10 24.95 7.09 -12.83
CA ILE A 10 26.16 7.87 -12.51
C ILE A 10 26.29 8.13 -11.00
N LYS A 11 25.19 8.44 -10.31
CA LYS A 11 25.19 8.67 -8.85
C LYS A 11 25.35 7.37 -8.05
N GLU A 12 24.85 6.27 -8.59
CA GLU A 12 24.96 4.95 -7.95
C GLU A 12 26.38 4.38 -8.08
N ALA A 13 27.06 4.61 -9.21
CA ALA A 13 28.46 4.21 -9.43
C ALA A 13 29.44 4.98 -8.52
N LEU A 14 29.19 6.27 -8.25
CA LEU A 14 29.98 7.08 -7.31
C LEU A 14 29.91 6.57 -5.85
N LYS A 15 28.84 5.86 -5.48
CA LYS A 15 28.64 5.34 -4.11
C LYS A 15 29.14 3.90 -3.91
N GLU A 16 29.75 3.27 -4.91
CA GLU A 16 30.30 1.92 -4.72
C GLU A 16 31.59 1.93 -3.89
N PRO A 17 31.76 0.98 -2.94
CA PRO A 17 32.87 0.95 -1.99
C PRO A 17 34.26 0.86 -2.65
N ILE A 18 34.36 0.35 -3.87
CA ILE A 18 35.61 0.29 -4.66
C ILE A 18 36.09 1.70 -5.03
N ASN A 19 35.17 2.64 -5.28
CA ASN A 19 35.50 4.03 -5.58
C ASN A 19 36.03 4.76 -4.33
N ILE A 20 35.48 4.43 -3.17
CA ILE A 20 35.94 4.98 -1.87
C ILE A 20 37.37 4.49 -1.56
N TRP A 21 37.66 3.20 -1.74
CA TRP A 21 39.01 2.65 -1.49
C TRP A 21 40.06 3.13 -2.51
N SER A 22 39.69 3.29 -3.78
CA SER A 22 40.60 3.85 -4.79
C SER A 22 40.85 5.34 -4.57
N MET A 23 39.84 6.12 -4.23
CA MET A 23 40.00 7.55 -3.89
C MET A 23 40.86 7.74 -2.63
N VAL A 24 40.70 6.89 -1.61
CA VAL A 24 41.59 6.86 -0.43
C VAL A 24 43.02 6.48 -0.81
N GLY A 25 43.20 5.52 -1.73
CA GLY A 25 44.52 5.13 -2.25
C GLY A 25 45.22 6.25 -3.03
N PHE A 26 44.51 6.95 -3.92
CA PHE A 26 45.05 8.09 -4.67
C PHE A 26 45.33 9.30 -3.78
N ALA A 27 44.50 9.55 -2.77
CA ALA A 27 44.74 10.60 -1.77
C ALA A 27 45.98 10.31 -0.92
N ALA A 28 46.18 9.06 -0.48
CA ALA A 28 47.37 8.65 0.25
C ALA A 28 48.64 8.76 -0.60
N ALA A 29 48.58 8.37 -1.88
CA ALA A 29 49.69 8.50 -2.83
C ALA A 29 50.05 9.98 -3.10
N ALA A 30 49.05 10.86 -3.23
CA ALA A 30 49.26 12.29 -3.43
C ALA A 30 49.87 12.97 -2.19
N ALA A 31 49.45 12.57 -0.99
CA ALA A 31 50.03 13.06 0.25
C ALA A 31 51.50 12.60 0.41
N TYR A 32 51.81 11.37 0.03
CA TYR A 32 53.18 10.83 0.06
C TYR A 32 54.10 11.49 -0.98
N MET A 33 53.61 11.69 -2.20
CA MET A 33 54.38 12.30 -3.29
C MET A 33 54.38 13.84 -3.26
N GLN A 34 53.63 14.46 -2.35
CA GLN A 34 53.36 15.91 -2.29
C GLN A 34 53.04 16.54 -3.65
N SER A 35 52.34 15.79 -4.49
CA SER A 35 52.08 16.15 -5.88
C SER A 35 50.60 15.96 -6.19
N TRP A 36 50.06 16.85 -7.03
CA TRP A 36 48.68 16.80 -7.48
C TRP A 36 48.47 15.79 -8.63
N ILE A 37 49.56 15.27 -9.21
CA ILE A 37 49.54 14.34 -10.36
C ILE A 37 48.78 13.03 -10.05
N PRO A 38 48.97 12.36 -8.89
CA PRO A 38 48.21 11.15 -8.55
C PRO A 38 46.70 11.42 -8.37
N LEU A 39 46.32 12.60 -7.89
CA LEU A 39 44.92 13.01 -7.80
C LEU A 39 44.32 13.22 -9.20
N ALA A 40 45.04 13.87 -10.10
CA ALA A 40 44.61 14.04 -11.49
C ALA A 40 44.50 12.69 -12.22
N ALA A 41 45.44 11.76 -11.99
CA ALA A 41 45.39 10.40 -12.54
C ALA A 41 44.20 9.59 -12.02
N GLY A 42 43.87 9.72 -10.73
CA GLY A 42 42.67 9.11 -10.15
C GLY A 42 41.39 9.65 -10.80
N LEU A 43 41.30 10.97 -10.97
CA LEU A 43 40.15 11.63 -11.61
C LEU A 43 39.97 11.19 -13.07
N VAL A 44 41.05 11.11 -13.85
CA VAL A 44 41.01 10.61 -15.24
C VAL A 44 40.57 9.14 -15.30
N THR A 45 41.04 8.33 -14.35
CA THR A 45 40.68 6.91 -14.26
C THR A 45 39.19 6.73 -13.92
N GLU A 46 38.67 7.56 -13.02
CA GLU A 46 37.25 7.57 -12.63
C GLU A 46 36.35 8.04 -13.77
N ILE A 47 36.76 9.06 -14.54
CA ILE A 47 36.08 9.47 -15.77
C ILE A 47 36.06 8.31 -16.77
N ALA A 48 37.22 7.66 -17.02
CA ALA A 48 37.32 6.56 -17.98
C ALA A 48 36.44 5.36 -17.57
N TYR A 49 36.41 5.04 -16.27
CA TYR A 49 35.53 4.03 -15.68
C TYR A 49 34.05 4.39 -15.87
N LEU A 50 33.64 5.62 -15.57
CA LEU A 50 32.25 6.07 -15.72
C LEU A 50 31.77 6.15 -17.18
N THR A 51 32.66 6.34 -18.16
CA THR A 51 32.29 6.25 -19.58
C THR A 51 32.22 4.82 -20.12
N SER A 52 33.04 3.90 -19.61
CA SER A 52 33.13 2.53 -20.16
C SER A 52 32.17 1.53 -19.49
N VAL A 53 31.87 1.72 -18.21
CA VAL A 53 31.04 0.79 -17.41
C VAL A 53 29.55 0.79 -17.75
N PRO A 54 28.88 1.93 -18.08
CA PRO A 54 27.47 1.93 -18.47
C PRO A 54 27.18 1.12 -19.74
N ALA A 55 28.20 0.86 -20.57
CA ALA A 55 28.10 0.05 -21.78
C ALA A 55 28.09 -1.48 -21.50
N SER A 56 28.41 -1.91 -20.28
CA SER A 56 28.42 -3.34 -19.92
C SER A 56 27.07 -3.82 -19.41
N SER A 57 26.46 -4.77 -20.15
CA SER A 57 25.21 -5.45 -19.78
C SER A 57 25.29 -6.19 -18.43
N PHE A 58 26.49 -6.54 -17.97
CA PHE A 58 26.73 -7.21 -16.70
C PHE A 58 26.57 -6.28 -15.49
N TYR A 59 27.10 -5.05 -15.57
CA TYR A 59 26.96 -4.06 -14.49
C TYR A 59 25.52 -3.61 -14.32
N LYS A 60 24.84 -3.34 -15.45
CA LYS A 60 23.41 -3.01 -15.47
C LYS A 60 22.57 -4.08 -14.76
N ARG A 61 22.84 -5.36 -15.04
CA ARG A 61 22.14 -6.49 -14.41
C ARG A 61 22.39 -6.61 -12.90
N ILE A 62 23.60 -6.27 -12.42
CA ILE A 62 23.93 -6.28 -10.99
C ILE A 62 23.23 -5.12 -10.27
N VAL A 63 23.27 -3.92 -10.84
CA VAL A 63 22.62 -2.73 -10.26
C VAL A 63 21.11 -2.92 -10.24
N GLU A 64 20.50 -3.44 -11.31
CA GLU A 64 19.07 -3.78 -11.36
C GLU A 64 18.70 -4.82 -10.30
N ARG A 65 19.49 -5.89 -10.15
CA ARG A 65 19.28 -6.87 -9.07
C ARG A 65 19.38 -6.25 -7.68
N ARG A 66 20.33 -5.33 -7.47
CA ARG A 66 20.51 -4.64 -6.19
C ARG A 66 19.37 -3.66 -5.90
N ALA A 67 18.93 -2.92 -6.92
CA ALA A 67 17.78 -2.01 -6.85
C ALA A 67 16.49 -2.78 -6.53
N MET A 68 16.24 -3.90 -7.21
CA MET A 68 15.11 -4.78 -6.90
C MET A 68 15.18 -5.31 -5.46
N ARG A 69 16.36 -5.75 -4.99
CA ARG A 69 16.52 -6.19 -3.59
C ARG A 69 16.21 -5.08 -2.60
N ARG A 70 16.69 -3.85 -2.82
CA ARG A 70 16.37 -2.70 -1.97
C ARG A 70 14.89 -2.37 -1.97
N GLN A 71 14.23 -2.44 -3.12
CA GLN A 71 12.78 -2.23 -3.20
C GLN A 71 12.02 -3.31 -2.43
N LEU A 72 12.40 -4.58 -2.56
CA LEU A 72 11.80 -5.69 -1.82
C LEU A 72 12.01 -5.53 -0.31
N GLU A 73 13.22 -5.21 0.12
CA GLU A 73 13.54 -4.94 1.54
C GLU A 73 12.78 -3.73 2.08
N GLY A 74 12.65 -2.67 1.29
CA GLY A 74 11.85 -1.49 1.62
C GLY A 74 10.38 -1.85 1.80
N ARG A 75 9.80 -2.65 0.89
CA ARG A 75 8.42 -3.15 1.00
C ARG A 75 8.21 -4.01 2.24
N LYS A 76 9.17 -4.89 2.56
CA LYS A 76 9.13 -5.72 3.78
C LYS A 76 9.14 -4.85 5.04
N LYS A 77 10.08 -3.89 5.13
CA LYS A 77 10.17 -2.96 6.26
C LYS A 77 8.91 -2.12 6.44
N ALA A 78 8.40 -1.53 5.35
CA ALA A 78 7.17 -0.75 5.37
C ALA A 78 5.97 -1.58 5.88
N ARG A 79 5.88 -2.84 5.48
CA ARG A 79 4.84 -3.76 5.99
C ARG A 79 5.04 -4.12 7.46
N GLU A 80 6.26 -4.38 7.89
CA GLU A 80 6.55 -4.62 9.32
C GLU A 80 6.20 -3.40 10.18
N GLU A 81 6.48 -2.20 9.69
CA GLU A 81 6.05 -0.95 10.31
C GLU A 81 4.53 -0.83 10.35
N LEU A 82 3.84 -1.17 9.26
CA LEU A 82 2.38 -1.20 9.21
C LEU A 82 1.79 -2.17 10.24
N ILE A 83 2.33 -3.39 10.33
CA ILE A 83 1.87 -4.42 11.29
C ILE A 83 2.07 -3.97 12.75
N LYS A 84 3.08 -3.14 13.04
CA LYS A 84 3.25 -2.55 14.38
C LYS A 84 2.12 -1.59 14.74
N THR A 85 1.48 -0.95 13.76
CA THR A 85 0.32 -0.08 14.00
C THR A 85 -0.97 -0.85 14.29
N PHE A 86 -0.98 -2.17 14.09
CA PHE A 86 -2.17 -3.01 14.28
C PHE A 86 -2.44 -3.26 15.75
N ASP A 87 -3.72 -3.44 16.09
CA ASP A 87 -4.14 -3.79 17.45
C ASP A 87 -3.62 -5.20 17.79
N PRO A 88 -3.49 -5.57 19.08
CA PRO A 88 -2.90 -6.85 19.47
C PRO A 88 -3.56 -8.07 18.81
N ARG A 89 -4.89 -8.08 18.72
CA ARG A 89 -5.67 -9.16 18.08
C ARG A 89 -5.43 -9.24 16.57
N GLU A 90 -5.35 -8.10 15.90
CA GLU A 90 -5.11 -8.02 14.45
C GLU A 90 -3.68 -8.47 14.12
N ARG A 91 -2.71 -8.07 14.95
CA ARG A 91 -1.33 -8.52 14.83
C ARG A 91 -1.19 -10.02 15.02
N GLU A 92 -1.90 -10.60 15.99
CA GLU A 92 -1.93 -12.04 16.22
C GLU A 92 -2.44 -12.80 14.99
N ALA A 93 -3.52 -12.33 14.34
CA ALA A 93 -4.04 -12.94 13.12
C ALA A 93 -3.00 -12.91 11.98
N VAL A 94 -2.32 -11.77 11.78
CA VAL A 94 -1.26 -11.65 10.77
C VAL A 94 -0.08 -12.58 11.03
N GLU A 95 0.35 -12.67 12.29
CA GLU A 95 1.46 -13.55 12.69
C GLU A 95 1.07 -15.03 12.64
N TYR A 96 -0.18 -15.37 12.96
CA TYR A 96 -0.72 -16.71 12.78
C TYR A 96 -0.68 -17.15 11.31
N LEU A 97 -1.15 -16.32 10.38
CA LEU A 97 -1.05 -16.61 8.95
C LEU A 97 0.41 -16.66 8.47
N ARG A 98 1.29 -15.79 9.00
CA ARG A 98 2.73 -15.83 8.71
C ARG A 98 3.36 -17.16 9.14
N TRP A 99 3.01 -17.63 10.33
CA TRP A 99 3.46 -18.91 10.86
C TRP A 99 2.91 -20.08 10.05
N MET A 100 1.61 -20.10 9.77
CA MET A 100 0.94 -21.16 9.01
C MET A 100 1.51 -21.27 7.60
N LYS A 101 1.76 -20.15 6.93
CA LYS A 101 2.50 -20.10 5.66
C LYS A 101 3.85 -20.85 5.77
N GLY A 102 4.63 -20.55 6.82
CA GLY A 102 5.90 -21.21 7.08
C GLY A 102 5.77 -22.71 7.32
N GLN A 103 4.73 -23.13 8.06
CA GLN A 103 4.42 -24.54 8.29
C GLN A 103 4.08 -25.26 6.99
N ILE A 104 3.23 -24.66 6.14
CA ILE A 104 2.86 -25.22 4.84
C ILE A 104 4.11 -25.45 3.99
N TYR A 105 5.02 -24.46 3.90
CA TYR A 105 6.27 -24.61 3.16
C TYR A 105 7.14 -25.74 3.70
N GLN A 106 7.33 -25.82 5.02
CA GLN A 106 8.15 -26.84 5.66
C GLN A 106 7.56 -28.25 5.48
N ASN A 107 6.25 -28.39 5.70
CA ASN A 107 5.53 -29.65 5.56
C ASN A 107 5.57 -30.13 4.12
N TYR A 108 5.32 -29.24 3.15
CA TYR A 108 5.38 -29.57 1.74
C TYR A 108 6.77 -30.10 1.34
N MET A 109 7.85 -29.42 1.73
CA MET A 109 9.23 -29.86 1.47
C MET A 109 9.56 -31.19 2.14
N LYS A 110 9.12 -31.37 3.39
CA LYS A 110 9.34 -32.59 4.15
C LYS A 110 8.66 -33.80 3.49
N PHE A 111 7.41 -33.64 3.04
CA PHE A 111 6.63 -34.76 2.52
C PHE A 111 6.92 -35.08 1.04
N THR A 112 7.17 -34.06 0.21
CA THR A 112 7.49 -34.27 -1.21
C THR A 112 8.96 -34.59 -1.48
N ARG A 113 9.85 -34.33 -0.50
CA ARG A 113 11.32 -34.43 -0.64
C ARG A 113 11.88 -33.58 -1.80
N MET A 114 11.11 -32.63 -2.30
CA MET A 114 11.55 -31.69 -3.32
C MET A 114 12.50 -30.66 -2.71
N ARG A 115 13.40 -30.11 -3.52
CA ARG A 115 14.32 -29.04 -3.10
C ARG A 115 13.70 -27.65 -3.22
N GLU A 116 12.67 -27.52 -4.05
CA GLU A 116 12.05 -26.24 -4.37
C GLU A 116 10.53 -26.34 -4.27
N VAL A 117 9.94 -25.28 -3.77
CA VAL A 117 8.49 -25.16 -3.59
C VAL A 117 7.82 -24.79 -4.91
N PRO A 118 6.72 -25.45 -5.30
CA PRO A 118 5.96 -25.12 -6.51
C PRO A 118 5.54 -23.65 -6.55
N PRO A 119 5.39 -23.07 -7.75
CA PRO A 119 4.94 -21.69 -7.91
C PRO A 119 3.58 -21.43 -7.26
N ASP A 120 2.68 -22.41 -7.20
CA ASP A 120 1.35 -22.24 -6.60
C ASP A 120 1.41 -22.04 -5.08
N VAL A 121 2.24 -22.80 -4.38
CA VAL A 121 2.45 -22.61 -2.93
C VAL A 121 3.16 -21.28 -2.67
N GLN A 122 4.00 -20.79 -3.59
CA GLN A 122 4.60 -19.46 -3.48
C GLN A 122 3.55 -18.33 -3.48
N ARG A 123 2.38 -18.55 -4.10
CA ARG A 123 1.26 -17.58 -4.09
C ARG A 123 0.68 -17.35 -2.68
N LEU A 124 0.96 -18.22 -1.71
CA LEU A 124 0.64 -17.98 -0.29
C LEU A 124 1.33 -16.72 0.24
N GLU A 125 2.50 -16.35 -0.29
CA GLU A 125 3.11 -15.06 0.04
C GLU A 125 2.20 -13.91 -0.40
N THR A 126 1.75 -13.94 -1.65
CA THR A 126 0.85 -12.92 -2.22
C THR A 126 -0.48 -12.84 -1.48
N LEU A 127 -1.04 -13.97 -1.04
CA LEU A 127 -2.28 -14.00 -0.26
C LEU A 127 -2.07 -13.42 1.15
N TRP A 128 -0.97 -13.76 1.82
CA TRP A 128 -0.63 -13.15 3.10
C TRP A 128 -0.42 -11.64 2.98
N GLU A 129 0.28 -11.20 1.93
CA GLU A 129 0.44 -9.77 1.64
C GLU A 129 -0.91 -9.08 1.41
N SER A 130 -1.79 -9.73 0.64
CA SER A 130 -3.13 -9.22 0.38
C SER A 130 -3.99 -9.15 1.64
N PHE A 131 -3.84 -10.11 2.56
CA PHE A 131 -4.49 -10.08 3.87
C PHE A 131 -4.06 -8.85 4.69
N VAL A 132 -2.77 -8.57 4.77
CA VAL A 132 -2.24 -7.39 5.49
C VAL A 132 -2.77 -6.09 4.86
N ASP A 133 -2.78 -5.99 3.54
CA ASP A 133 -3.31 -4.82 2.84
C ASP A 133 -4.81 -4.63 3.11
N LEU A 134 -5.61 -5.70 3.02
CA LEU A 134 -7.05 -5.68 3.30
C LEU A 134 -7.34 -5.30 4.74
N LEU A 135 -6.53 -5.76 5.69
CA LEU A 135 -6.68 -5.45 7.10
C LEU A 135 -6.44 -3.95 7.36
N ASP A 136 -5.41 -3.35 6.75
CA ASP A 136 -5.18 -1.90 6.83
C ASP A 136 -6.37 -1.11 6.25
N ILE A 137 -6.88 -1.51 5.09
CA ILE A 137 -8.07 -0.88 4.48
C ILE A 137 -9.28 -1.00 5.41
N TYR A 138 -9.56 -2.19 5.93
CA TYR A 138 -10.67 -2.46 6.85
C TYR A 138 -10.63 -1.50 8.04
N ARG A 139 -9.46 -1.34 8.66
CA ARG A 139 -9.26 -0.43 9.79
C ARG A 139 -9.54 1.02 9.42
N ARG A 140 -9.00 1.49 8.30
CA ARG A 140 -9.22 2.86 7.82
C ARG A 140 -10.70 3.15 7.59
N CYS A 141 -11.39 2.26 6.89
CA CYS A 141 -12.83 2.38 6.64
C CYS A 141 -13.63 2.36 7.95
N LYS A 142 -13.31 1.45 8.88
CA LYS A 142 -13.99 1.33 10.18
C LYS A 142 -13.77 2.57 11.05
N ASN A 143 -12.56 3.10 11.08
CA ASN A 143 -12.25 4.34 11.81
C ASN A 143 -13.01 5.53 11.21
N HIS A 144 -13.08 5.62 9.89
CA HIS A 144 -13.85 6.64 9.21
C HIS A 144 -15.35 6.53 9.55
N LEU A 145 -15.95 5.33 9.46
CA LEU A 145 -17.35 5.12 9.85
C LEU A 145 -17.63 5.46 11.32
N ARG A 146 -16.71 5.15 12.23
CA ARG A 146 -16.82 5.51 13.66
C ARG A 146 -16.79 7.01 13.92
N SER A 147 -16.06 7.77 13.10
CA SER A 147 -15.96 9.23 13.25
C SER A 147 -17.21 9.96 12.77
N ILE A 148 -18.05 9.30 11.96
CA ILE A 148 -19.22 9.91 11.34
C ILE A 148 -20.49 9.56 12.11
N ASN A 149 -21.32 10.57 12.37
CA ASN A 149 -22.66 10.37 12.90
C ASN A 149 -23.69 10.31 11.75
N ARG A 150 -24.05 9.09 11.33
CA ARG A 150 -25.04 8.84 10.27
C ARG A 150 -26.38 9.53 10.56
N GLN A 151 -26.83 9.49 11.82
CA GLN A 151 -28.10 10.10 12.22
C GLN A 151 -28.07 11.62 12.09
N ALA A 152 -26.94 12.26 12.40
CA ALA A 152 -26.79 13.70 12.25
C ALA A 152 -26.93 14.13 10.78
N ILE A 153 -26.36 13.37 9.84
CA ILE A 153 -26.48 13.64 8.40
C ILE A 153 -27.92 13.46 7.91
N GLN A 154 -28.62 12.40 8.36
CA GLN A 154 -30.03 12.20 8.04
C GLN A 154 -30.90 13.36 8.55
N ASN A 155 -30.63 13.83 9.76
CA ASN A 155 -31.32 14.99 10.32
C ASN A 155 -31.03 16.27 9.52
N GLN A 156 -29.79 16.48 9.07
CA GLN A 156 -29.41 17.60 8.20
C GLN A 156 -30.12 17.54 6.85
N ILE A 157 -30.24 16.34 6.25
CA ILE A 157 -31.01 16.12 5.01
C ILE A 157 -32.47 16.54 5.22
N ALA A 158 -33.11 16.05 6.28
CA ALA A 158 -34.51 16.39 6.58
C ALA A 158 -34.72 17.90 6.80
N GLN A 159 -33.75 18.59 7.42
CA GLN A 159 -33.78 20.05 7.57
C GLN A 159 -33.59 20.76 6.23
N ALA A 160 -32.63 20.33 5.41
CA ALA A 160 -32.35 20.90 4.09
C ALA A 160 -33.54 20.72 3.12
N GLU A 161 -34.26 19.60 3.20
CA GLU A 161 -35.48 19.35 2.41
C GLU A 161 -36.59 20.36 2.75
N ARG A 162 -36.79 20.63 4.04
CA ARG A 162 -37.76 21.64 4.50
C ARG A 162 -37.34 23.03 4.07
N ALA A 163 -36.07 23.39 4.24
CA ALA A 163 -35.53 24.68 3.81
C ALA A 163 -35.68 24.89 2.30
N THR A 164 -35.41 23.87 1.48
CA THR A 164 -35.60 23.91 0.03
C THR A 164 -37.06 24.13 -0.36
N SER A 165 -37.98 23.49 0.37
CA SER A 165 -39.42 23.61 0.13
C SER A 165 -39.98 25.00 0.47
N GLN A 166 -39.34 25.70 1.41
CA GLN A 166 -39.72 27.03 1.89
C GLN A 166 -38.90 28.16 1.24
N ALA A 167 -37.93 27.85 0.40
CA ALA A 167 -37.01 28.81 -0.18
C ALA A 167 -37.63 29.59 -1.35
N ASP A 168 -37.31 30.88 -1.42
CA ASP A 168 -37.63 31.75 -2.56
C ASP A 168 -36.87 31.31 -3.82
N GLU A 169 -37.41 31.60 -5.00
CA GLU A 169 -36.88 31.22 -6.32
C GLU A 169 -35.38 31.54 -6.49
N ALA A 170 -34.92 32.67 -5.93
CA ALA A 170 -33.53 33.12 -6.00
C ALA A 170 -32.55 32.28 -5.16
N THR A 171 -33.01 31.65 -4.07
CA THR A 171 -32.16 30.88 -3.13
C THR A 171 -32.36 29.37 -3.25
N ARG A 172 -33.44 28.93 -3.89
CA ARG A 172 -33.80 27.53 -4.09
C ARG A 172 -32.67 26.68 -4.67
N GLY A 173 -31.98 27.16 -5.70
CA GLY A 173 -30.88 26.43 -6.34
C GLY A 173 -29.67 26.20 -5.44
N LEU A 174 -29.44 27.04 -4.41
CA LEU A 174 -28.38 26.82 -3.43
C LEU A 174 -28.76 25.71 -2.44
N PHE A 175 -30.02 25.72 -1.97
CA PHE A 175 -30.52 24.69 -1.06
C PHE A 175 -30.61 23.31 -1.72
N GLU A 176 -31.01 23.25 -3.00
CA GLU A 176 -31.03 22.01 -3.78
C GLU A 176 -29.63 21.40 -3.93
N LYS A 177 -28.61 22.21 -4.22
CA LYS A 177 -27.20 21.75 -4.27
C LYS A 177 -26.71 21.22 -2.93
N ASN A 178 -27.02 21.93 -1.83
CA ASN A 178 -26.65 21.48 -0.50
C ASN A 178 -27.31 20.13 -0.16
N LEU A 179 -28.60 19.99 -0.47
CA LEU A 179 -29.34 18.74 -0.31
C LEU A 179 -28.72 17.59 -1.13
N GLU A 180 -28.31 17.86 -2.38
CA GLU A 180 -27.61 16.88 -3.22
C GLU A 180 -26.29 16.42 -2.58
N ILE A 181 -25.49 17.34 -2.04
CA ILE A 181 -24.23 17.03 -1.35
C ILE A 181 -24.49 16.14 -0.14
N LEU A 182 -25.47 16.48 0.70
CA LEU A 182 -25.81 15.69 1.88
C LEU A 182 -26.30 14.28 1.52
N ARG A 183 -27.13 14.16 0.48
CA ARG A 183 -27.57 12.85 -0.05
C ARG A 183 -26.40 12.03 -0.61
N ARG A 184 -25.47 12.68 -1.31
CA ARG A 184 -24.25 12.01 -1.82
C ARG A 184 -23.38 11.52 -0.67
N ARG A 185 -23.22 12.32 0.39
CA ARG A 185 -22.51 11.94 1.61
C ARG A 185 -23.13 10.70 2.27
N LEU A 186 -24.46 10.66 2.39
CA LEU A 186 -25.14 9.48 2.95
C LEU A 186 -24.91 8.22 2.11
N ARG A 187 -25.01 8.32 0.78
CA ARG A 187 -24.71 7.18 -0.13
C ARG A 187 -23.29 6.67 0.03
N THR A 188 -22.31 7.56 0.14
CA THR A 188 -20.91 7.17 0.34
C THR A 188 -20.71 6.42 1.65
N ILE A 189 -21.40 6.80 2.73
CA ILE A 189 -21.38 6.04 3.99
C ILE A 189 -21.91 4.61 3.78
N ASP A 190 -23.06 4.47 3.12
CA ASP A 190 -23.65 3.17 2.82
C ASP A 190 -22.71 2.31 1.94
N ASP A 191 -21.99 2.92 1.00
CA ASP A 191 -21.03 2.22 0.15
C ASP A 191 -19.79 1.78 0.94
N ILE A 192 -19.29 2.60 1.86
CA ILE A 192 -18.19 2.21 2.76
C ILE A 192 -18.61 1.03 3.64
N GLU A 193 -19.83 1.02 4.17
CA GLU A 193 -20.36 -0.11 4.95
C GLU A 193 -20.38 -1.41 4.14
N LYS A 194 -20.79 -1.36 2.86
CA LYS A 194 -20.75 -2.53 1.97
C LYS A 194 -19.32 -3.01 1.73
N VAL A 195 -18.39 -2.07 1.50
CA VAL A 195 -16.97 -2.39 1.31
C VAL A 195 -16.38 -3.04 2.57
N VAL A 196 -16.68 -2.52 3.76
CA VAL A 196 -16.23 -3.13 5.04
C VAL A 196 -16.71 -4.57 5.16
N LYS A 197 -18.00 -4.84 4.89
CA LYS A 197 -18.55 -6.20 4.92
C LYS A 197 -17.88 -7.12 3.90
N ARG A 198 -17.59 -6.61 2.70
CA ARG A 198 -16.91 -7.37 1.66
C ARG A 198 -15.48 -7.71 2.06
N ILE A 199 -14.74 -6.74 2.61
CA ILE A 199 -13.37 -6.96 3.08
C ILE A 199 -13.34 -7.99 4.21
N GLU A 200 -14.28 -7.91 5.16
CA GLU A 200 -14.40 -8.89 6.24
C GLU A 200 -14.61 -10.32 5.71
N ALA A 201 -15.49 -10.49 4.73
CA ALA A 201 -15.69 -11.78 4.06
C ALA A 201 -14.41 -12.27 3.35
N GLN A 202 -13.66 -11.37 2.71
CA GLN A 202 -12.40 -11.70 2.03
C GLN A 202 -11.30 -12.09 3.03
N LEU A 203 -11.17 -11.40 4.16
CA LEU A 203 -10.23 -11.77 5.22
C LEU A 203 -10.52 -13.20 5.73
N GLN A 204 -11.78 -13.51 6.02
CA GLN A 204 -12.19 -14.85 6.42
C GLN A 204 -11.93 -15.90 5.32
N SER A 205 -12.17 -15.55 4.06
CA SER A 205 -11.90 -16.46 2.93
C SER A 205 -10.43 -16.79 2.81
N ILE A 206 -9.53 -15.81 3.02
CA ILE A 206 -8.09 -16.05 3.03
C ILE A 206 -7.72 -16.98 4.17
N GLU A 207 -8.21 -16.74 5.39
CA GLU A 207 -7.93 -17.60 6.54
C GLU A 207 -8.36 -19.05 6.31
N ASN A 208 -9.59 -19.24 5.82
CA ASN A 208 -10.12 -20.57 5.49
C ASN A 208 -9.30 -21.24 4.38
N PHE A 209 -8.85 -20.48 3.39
CA PHE A 209 -8.04 -21.00 2.30
C PHE A 209 -6.66 -21.46 2.78
N PHE A 210 -6.01 -20.72 3.67
CA PHE A 210 -4.77 -21.18 4.29
C PHE A 210 -4.98 -22.47 5.10
N GLY A 211 -6.09 -22.58 5.82
CA GLY A 211 -6.47 -23.81 6.53
C GLY A 211 -6.60 -24.99 5.57
N LEU A 212 -7.33 -24.81 4.46
CA LEU A 212 -7.49 -25.83 3.42
C LEU A 212 -6.14 -26.25 2.82
N VAL A 213 -5.28 -25.30 2.47
CA VAL A 213 -3.95 -25.60 1.91
C VAL A 213 -3.12 -26.38 2.92
N ASN A 214 -3.13 -26.00 4.19
CA ASN A 214 -2.43 -26.73 5.24
C ASN A 214 -2.94 -28.17 5.36
N ASP A 215 -4.25 -28.38 5.40
CA ASP A 215 -4.84 -29.71 5.51
C ASP A 215 -4.51 -30.58 4.30
N GLN A 216 -4.52 -30.01 3.09
CA GLN A 216 -4.11 -30.72 1.88
C GLN A 216 -2.63 -31.09 1.88
N VAL A 217 -1.75 -30.18 2.30
CA VAL A 217 -0.31 -30.46 2.39
C VAL A 217 -0.01 -31.53 3.44
N VAL A 218 -0.77 -31.58 4.54
CA VAL A 218 -0.60 -32.60 5.57
C VAL A 218 -1.15 -33.96 5.13
N THR A 219 -2.29 -33.98 4.43
CA THR A 219 -3.00 -35.23 4.11
C THR A 219 -2.53 -35.86 2.81
N MET A 220 -2.35 -35.06 1.75
CA MET A 220 -1.97 -35.52 0.41
C MET A 220 -1.04 -34.51 -0.29
N PRO A 221 0.26 -34.52 0.03
CA PRO A 221 1.25 -33.61 -0.53
C PRO A 221 1.64 -34.07 -1.94
N THR A 222 0.77 -33.82 -2.92
CA THR A 222 1.10 -33.95 -4.34
C THR A 222 0.99 -32.59 -5.04
N PRO A 223 1.89 -32.29 -6.00
CA PRO A 223 1.79 -31.07 -6.79
C PRO A 223 0.42 -30.93 -7.47
N GLU A 224 -0.15 -32.01 -7.99
CA GLU A 224 -1.45 -31.93 -8.69
C GLU A 224 -2.58 -31.46 -7.77
N ASN A 225 -2.63 -31.95 -6.53
CA ASN A 225 -3.68 -31.57 -5.58
C ASN A 225 -3.60 -30.09 -5.19
N ILE A 226 -2.38 -29.58 -5.03
CA ILE A 226 -2.16 -28.17 -4.67
C ILE A 226 -2.41 -27.26 -5.87
N SER A 227 -1.98 -27.66 -7.07
CA SER A 227 -2.27 -26.90 -8.29
C SER A 227 -3.76 -26.91 -8.64
N ALA A 228 -4.53 -27.89 -8.15
CA ALA A 228 -5.99 -27.91 -8.27
C ALA A 228 -6.70 -26.93 -7.31
N LEU A 229 -5.99 -26.35 -6.34
CA LEU A 229 -6.54 -25.28 -5.51
C LEU A 229 -6.73 -24.01 -6.32
N ASP A 230 -7.85 -23.35 -6.11
CA ASP A 230 -8.25 -22.18 -6.89
C ASP A 230 -7.67 -20.87 -6.32
N PHE A 231 -6.33 -20.76 -6.35
CA PHE A 231 -5.62 -19.55 -5.93
C PHE A 231 -6.02 -18.33 -6.77
N ASP A 232 -6.27 -18.53 -8.06
CA ASP A 232 -6.54 -17.45 -9.01
C ASP A 232 -7.91 -16.80 -8.79
N SER A 233 -8.94 -17.61 -8.51
CA SER A 233 -10.26 -17.08 -8.15
C SER A 233 -10.22 -16.24 -6.87
N LEU A 234 -9.51 -16.72 -5.84
CA LEU A 234 -9.39 -15.97 -4.58
C LEU A 234 -8.65 -14.65 -4.81
N LEU A 235 -7.49 -14.67 -5.47
CA LEU A 235 -6.72 -13.47 -5.79
C LEU A 235 -7.53 -12.47 -6.64
N SER A 236 -8.22 -12.95 -7.67
CA SER A 236 -9.09 -12.13 -8.53
C SER A 236 -10.22 -11.48 -7.73
N SER A 237 -10.85 -12.21 -6.81
CA SER A 237 -11.93 -11.67 -5.98
C SER A 237 -11.43 -10.57 -5.02
N ILE A 238 -10.19 -10.68 -4.55
CA ILE A 238 -9.52 -9.66 -3.74
C ILE A 238 -9.17 -8.44 -4.59
N GLU A 239 -8.63 -8.64 -5.80
CA GLU A 239 -8.31 -7.56 -6.73
C GLU A 239 -9.56 -6.75 -7.09
N MET A 240 -10.66 -7.42 -7.43
CA MET A 240 -11.96 -6.78 -7.67
C MET A 240 -12.48 -6.04 -6.43
N THR A 241 -12.12 -6.48 -5.21
CA THR A 241 -12.44 -5.76 -3.97
C THR A 241 -11.61 -4.50 -3.81
N LYS A 242 -10.32 -4.57 -4.13
CA LYS A 242 -9.42 -3.41 -4.13
C LYS A 242 -9.80 -2.40 -5.22
N GLU A 243 -10.23 -2.84 -6.40
CA GLU A 243 -10.69 -1.98 -7.50
C GLU A 243 -11.94 -1.18 -7.12
N ILE A 244 -12.97 -1.85 -6.58
CA ILE A 244 -14.21 -1.18 -6.12
C ILE A 244 -13.90 -0.14 -5.02
N LEU A 245 -12.95 -0.44 -4.14
CA LEU A 245 -12.47 0.53 -3.15
C LEU A 245 -11.78 1.73 -3.82
N GLN A 246 -10.91 1.50 -4.81
CA GLN A 246 -10.21 2.57 -5.52
C GLN A 246 -11.18 3.50 -6.27
N GLU A 247 -12.29 2.98 -6.78
CA GLU A 247 -13.36 3.80 -7.38
C GLU A 247 -14.10 4.64 -6.33
N THR A 248 -14.24 4.12 -5.11
CA THR A 248 -14.96 4.79 -4.01
C THR A 248 -14.07 5.83 -3.28
N ALA A 249 -12.75 5.63 -3.26
CA ALA A 249 -11.77 6.50 -2.60
C ALA A 249 -11.76 7.98 -3.08
N PRO A 250 -11.80 8.32 -4.38
CA PRO A 250 -11.86 9.71 -4.82
C PRO A 250 -13.17 10.40 -4.41
N ILE A 251 -14.27 9.64 -4.30
CA ILE A 251 -15.55 10.17 -3.81
C ILE A 251 -15.43 10.53 -2.33
N MET A 252 -14.75 9.71 -1.54
CA MET A 252 -14.48 10.00 -0.13
C MET A 252 -13.63 11.27 0.06
N ASN A 253 -12.52 11.41 -0.68
CA ASN A 253 -11.63 12.57 -0.58
C ASN A 253 -12.31 13.89 -1.02
N THR A 254 -13.11 13.84 -2.08
CA THR A 254 -13.84 15.03 -2.57
C THR A 254 -14.94 15.44 -1.60
N LEU A 255 -15.68 14.50 -1.01
CA LEU A 255 -16.70 14.82 -0.01
C LEU A 255 -16.12 15.35 1.31
N GLU A 256 -14.96 14.87 1.74
CA GLU A 256 -14.27 15.39 2.93
C GLU A 256 -13.80 16.85 2.72
N SER A 257 -13.34 17.18 1.51
CA SER A 257 -13.01 18.58 1.17
C SER A 257 -14.24 19.49 1.19
N LEU A 258 -15.37 19.02 0.67
CA LEU A 258 -16.66 19.74 0.69
C LEU A 258 -17.23 19.88 2.12
N GLU A 259 -16.97 18.92 3.00
CA GLU A 259 -17.34 19.00 4.41
C GLU A 259 -16.57 20.09 5.15
N ARG A 260 -15.25 20.22 4.89
CA ARG A 260 -14.46 21.34 5.42
C ARG A 260 -15.05 22.67 4.98
N ASP A 261 -15.42 22.81 3.72
CA ASP A 261 -15.97 24.06 3.20
C ASP A 261 -17.38 24.37 3.76
N THR A 262 -18.27 23.38 3.78
CA THR A 262 -19.66 23.55 4.29
C THR A 262 -19.72 23.75 5.81
N SER A 263 -18.83 23.12 6.59
CA SER A 263 -18.74 23.35 8.04
C SER A 263 -18.23 24.75 8.39
N THR A 264 -17.43 25.39 7.52
CA THR A 264 -17.12 26.83 7.63
C THR A 264 -18.32 27.72 7.31
N VAL A 265 -19.14 27.35 6.34
CA VAL A 265 -20.30 28.16 5.89
C VAL A 265 -21.49 28.05 6.84
N LEU A 266 -21.67 26.91 7.51
CA LEU A 266 -22.78 26.65 8.43
C LEU A 266 -22.51 26.99 9.90
N ARG A 267 -21.39 27.66 10.22
CA ARG A 267 -21.28 28.38 11.50
C ARG A 267 -21.95 29.74 11.36
N PRO A 268 -23.21 29.94 11.81
CA PRO A 268 -23.63 31.28 12.14
C PRO A 268 -22.65 31.79 13.21
N SER A 269 -22.12 33.00 13.01
CA SER A 269 -21.42 33.75 14.03
C SER A 269 -22.39 34.06 15.17
N VAL A 270 -22.61 33.08 16.07
CA VAL A 270 -23.26 33.31 17.36
C VAL A 270 -22.23 34.01 18.24
N GLY A 271 -22.07 35.32 18.01
CA GLY A 271 -21.04 36.08 18.70
C GLY A 271 -20.85 37.49 18.16
N GLN A 272 -21.92 38.24 17.92
CA GLN A 272 -21.91 39.72 17.95
C GLN A 272 -23.34 40.28 17.74
N GLN A 273 -24.23 40.09 18.72
CA GLN A 273 -25.44 40.92 18.83
C GLN A 273 -26.00 40.88 20.26
N LEU A 274 -25.14 41.18 21.24
CA LEU A 274 -25.56 41.64 22.57
C LEU A 274 -24.52 42.65 23.06
N ARG A 275 -24.60 43.87 22.53
CA ARG A 275 -24.13 45.12 23.14
C ARG A 275 -24.44 46.28 22.18
N GLN A 276 -25.63 46.85 22.33
CA GLN A 276 -25.90 48.26 22.63
C GLN A 276 -27.42 48.45 22.72
#